data_AF-A0A956HVS5-F1
#
_entry.id   AF-A0A956HVS5-F1
#
_cell.length_a   1.000
_cell.length_b   1.000
_cell.length_c   1.000
_cell.angle_alpha   90.00
_cell.angle_beta   90.00
_cell.angle_gamma   90.00
#
_symmetry.space_group_name_H-M   'P 1'
#
loop_
_entity.id
_entity.type
_entity.pdbx_description
1 polymer ?
#
loop_
_entity_poly.entity_id
_entity_poly.type
_entity_poly.pdbx_seq_one_letter_code
_entity_poly.pdbx_strand_id
1 'polypeptide(L)'
;MAEARRIVRPIISLCLIGVTVLGFMNVYGDNTEVIRMSEDLACSGQDKCDAKIREMAKNPLWHTYRYSVPKVGDVTVQCQRSLYLVGEYSCQKQ
;
A
#
# COMPACT_ATOMS: atom_id res chain seq x y z
N MET A 1 10.49 -5.83 39.93
CA MET A 1 9.56 -6.29 38.87
C MET A 1 8.29 -5.46 38.74
N ALA A 2 7.72 -4.90 39.83
CA ALA A 2 6.48 -4.10 39.78
C ALA A 2 6.64 -2.76 39.00
N GLU A 3 7.74 -2.04 39.23
CA GLU A 3 8.09 -0.80 38.51
C GLU A 3 8.21 -1.01 36.99
N ALA A 4 8.90 -2.07 36.56
CA ALA A 4 9.06 -2.41 35.15
C ALA A 4 7.72 -2.66 34.44
N ARG A 5 6.78 -3.36 35.09
CA ARG A 5 5.42 -3.55 34.53
C ARG A 5 4.64 -2.25 34.41
N ARG A 6 4.89 -1.27 35.28
CA ARG A 6 4.21 0.03 35.28
C ARG A 6 4.60 0.90 34.09
N ILE A 7 5.84 0.77 33.61
CA ILE A 7 6.39 1.53 32.46
C ILE A 7 6.22 0.77 31.13
N VAL A 8 6.43 -0.55 31.14
CA VAL A 8 6.34 -1.36 29.91
C VAL A 8 4.93 -1.35 29.31
N ARG A 9 3.89 -1.40 30.17
CA ARG A 9 2.50 -1.42 29.70
C ARG A 9 2.10 -0.19 28.88
N PRO A 10 2.27 1.07 29.35
CA PRO A 10 1.92 2.24 28.54
C PRO A 10 2.77 2.35 27.27
N ILE A 11 4.05 1.95 27.30
CA ILE A 11 4.88 1.92 26.09
C ILE A 11 4.30 0.99 25.04
N ILE A 12 3.96 -0.25 25.42
CA ILE A 12 3.34 -1.21 24.50
C ILE A 12 2.01 -0.66 23.98
N SER A 13 1.17 -0.09 24.86
CA SER A 13 -0.10 0.52 24.44
C SER A 13 0.09 1.64 23.42
N LEU A 14 1.05 2.54 23.64
CA LEU A 14 1.37 3.61 22.70
C LEU A 14 1.88 3.07 21.36
N CYS A 15 2.74 2.05 21.39
CA CYS A 15 3.21 1.39 20.16
C CYS A 15 2.06 0.77 19.37
N LEU A 16 1.13 0.07 20.03
CA LEU A 16 -0.02 -0.54 19.38
C LEU A 16 -0.93 0.51 18.76
N ILE A 17 -1.23 1.60 19.49
CA ILE A 17 -2.01 2.73 18.97
C ILE A 17 -1.32 3.33 17.74
N GLY A 18 -0.01 3.55 17.81
CA GLY A 18 0.79 4.06 16.68
C GLY A 18 0.70 3.15 15.45
N VAL A 19 0.86 1.84 15.62
CA VAL A 19 0.71 0.84 14.55
C VAL A 19 -0.70 0.86 13.94
N THR A 20 -1.74 0.97 14.76
CA THR A 20 -3.13 1.07 14.28
C THR A 20 -3.36 2.34 13.46
N VAL A 21 -2.87 3.49 13.92
CA VAL A 21 -2.99 4.76 13.19
C VAL A 21 -2.26 4.68 11.85
N LEU A 22 -1.04 4.14 11.82
CA LEU A 22 -0.28 3.96 10.58
C LEU A 22 -1.02 3.02 9.60
N GLY A 23 -1.56 1.90 10.10
CA GLY A 23 -2.36 1.00 9.27
C GLY A 23 -3.60 1.67 8.69
N PHE A 24 -4.28 2.50 9.47
CA PHE A 24 -5.43 3.29 9.02
C PHE A 24 -5.02 4.29 7.93
N MET A 25 -3.91 5.00 8.12
CA MET A 25 -3.38 5.94 7.14
C MET A 25 -2.98 5.27 5.82
N ASN A 26 -2.48 4.02 5.85
CA ASN A 26 -2.16 3.32 4.60
C ASN A 26 -3.40 2.98 3.78
N VAL A 27 -4.51 2.62 4.44
CA VAL A 27 -5.74 2.23 3.75
C VAL A 27 -6.52 3.46 3.28
N TYR A 28 -6.64 4.48 4.13
CA TYR A 28 -7.53 5.63 3.92
C TYR A 28 -6.81 6.93 3.56
N GLY A 29 -5.49 6.97 3.65
CA GLY A 29 -4.70 8.13 3.23
C GLY A 29 -4.69 8.33 1.73
N ASP A 30 -4.06 9.43 1.32
CA ASP A 30 -3.83 9.74 -0.09
C ASP A 30 -2.99 8.64 -0.74
N ASN A 31 -3.52 8.07 -1.81
CA ASN A 31 -2.88 7.02 -2.59
C ASN A 31 -2.78 7.37 -4.09
N THR A 32 -2.93 8.65 -4.45
CA THR A 32 -2.79 9.14 -5.83
C THR A 32 -1.45 8.76 -6.43
N GLU A 33 -0.36 8.92 -5.66
CA GLU A 33 0.98 8.53 -6.08
C GLU A 33 1.09 7.02 -6.34
N VAL A 34 0.53 6.18 -5.47
CA VAL A 34 0.57 4.71 -5.60
C VAL A 34 -0.20 4.25 -6.82
N ILE A 35 -1.38 4.83 -7.07
CA ILE A 35 -2.18 4.53 -8.26
C ILE A 35 -1.38 4.90 -9.53
N ARG A 36 -0.72 6.07 -9.53
CA ARG A 36 0.10 6.51 -10.67
C ARG A 36 1.25 5.55 -10.93
N MET A 37 1.94 5.10 -9.88
CA MET A 37 3.03 4.13 -9.99
C MET A 37 2.53 2.77 -10.49
N SER A 38 1.38 2.29 -10.00
CA SER A 38 0.82 1.02 -10.45
C SER A 38 0.30 1.08 -11.88
N GLU A 39 -0.25 2.22 -12.30
CA GLU A 39 -0.70 2.44 -13.67
C GLU A 39 0.49 2.48 -14.63
N ASP A 40 1.52 3.26 -14.33
CA ASP A 40 2.75 3.32 -15.13
C ASP A 40 3.38 1.93 -15.30
N LEU A 41 3.43 1.16 -14.22
CA LEU A 41 3.90 -0.21 -14.24
C LEU A 41 3.00 -1.10 -15.10
N ALA A 42 1.67 -1.05 -14.93
CA ALA A 42 0.72 -1.82 -15.75
C ALA A 42 0.91 -1.54 -17.24
N CYS A 43 1.14 -0.27 -17.57
CA CYS A 43 1.39 0.24 -18.90
C CYS A 43 2.79 -0.04 -19.45
N SER A 44 3.72 -0.51 -18.61
CA SER A 44 5.12 -0.78 -18.98
C SER A 44 5.83 0.44 -19.59
N GLY A 45 5.53 1.65 -19.11
CA GLY A 45 6.13 2.89 -19.58
C GLY A 45 5.69 3.34 -20.98
N GLN A 46 4.51 2.91 -21.46
CA GLN A 46 3.95 3.40 -22.73
C GLN A 46 3.31 4.78 -22.58
N ASP A 47 3.68 5.75 -23.42
CA ASP A 47 3.14 7.13 -23.41
C ASP A 47 1.63 7.24 -23.66
N LYS A 48 1.01 6.23 -24.29
CA LYS A 48 -0.42 6.22 -24.66
C LYS A 48 -1.12 4.97 -24.16
N CYS A 49 -0.97 4.71 -22.87
CA CYS A 49 -1.66 3.61 -22.23
C CYS A 49 -3.02 4.07 -21.68
N ASP A 50 -4.11 3.44 -22.15
CA ASP A 50 -5.45 3.65 -21.61
C ASP A 50 -5.80 2.51 -20.64
N ALA A 51 -5.07 2.42 -19.53
CA ALA A 51 -5.34 1.42 -18.51
C ALA A 51 -6.59 1.80 -17.71
N LYS A 52 -7.56 0.89 -17.63
CA LYS A 52 -8.74 1.08 -16.79
C LYS A 52 -8.64 0.24 -15.52
N ILE A 53 -8.72 0.88 -14.37
CA ILE A 53 -8.81 0.17 -13.08
C ILE A 53 -10.11 -0.64 -13.07
N ARG A 54 -9.99 -1.95 -12.91
CA ARG A 54 -11.10 -2.89 -12.75
C ARG A 54 -11.38 -3.16 -11.28
N GLU A 55 -10.33 -3.32 -10.51
CA GLU A 55 -10.40 -3.72 -9.12
C GLU A 55 -9.30 -3.04 -8.31
N MET A 56 -9.64 -2.64 -7.09
CA MET A 56 -8.71 -2.06 -6.14
C MET A 56 -8.97 -2.69 -4.78
N ALA A 57 -7.98 -3.44 -4.28
CA ALA A 57 -8.00 -4.02 -2.96
C ALA A 57 -6.90 -3.36 -2.13
N LYS A 58 -7.29 -2.58 -1.12
CA LYS A 58 -6.36 -1.94 -0.18
C LYS A 58 -6.37 -2.70 1.14
N ASN A 59 -5.20 -3.08 1.62
CA ASN A 59 -5.01 -3.50 2.99
C ASN A 59 -3.83 -2.71 3.61
N PRO A 60 -3.66 -2.73 4.94
CA PRO A 60 -2.65 -1.90 5.60
C PRO A 60 -1.20 -2.17 5.18
N LEU A 61 -0.92 -3.35 4.60
CA LEU A 61 0.43 -3.85 4.31
C LEU A 61 0.76 -3.76 2.82
N TRP A 62 -0.20 -4.03 1.95
CA TRP A 62 -0.09 -3.98 0.50
C TRP A 62 -1.42 -3.59 -0.16
N HIS A 63 -1.32 -3.00 -1.34
CA HIS A 63 -2.43 -2.65 -2.20
C HIS A 63 -2.32 -3.45 -3.50
N THR A 64 -3.42 -4.03 -3.95
CA THR A 64 -3.51 -4.73 -5.22
C THR A 64 -4.42 -3.96 -6.15
N TYR A 65 -3.93 -3.69 -7.35
CA TYR A 65 -4.64 -2.98 -8.40
C TYR A 65 -4.70 -3.86 -9.64
N ARG A 66 -5.91 -4.09 -10.14
CA ARG A 66 -6.11 -4.81 -11.39
C ARG A 66 -6.53 -3.83 -12.47
N TYR A 67 -5.75 -3.79 -13.53
CA TYR A 67 -5.97 -2.95 -14.70
C TYR A 67 -6.41 -3.80 -15.88
N SER A 68 -7.32 -3.28 -16.69
CA SER A 68 -7.58 -3.80 -18.02
C SER A 68 -6.89 -2.87 -19.02
N VAL A 69 -5.92 -3.39 -19.75
CA VAL A 69 -5.13 -2.63 -20.71
C VAL A 69 -5.49 -3.10 -22.12
N PRO A 70 -5.95 -2.20 -23.02
CA PRO A 70 -6.28 -2.56 -24.40
C PRO A 70 -5.10 -3.26 -25.08
N LYS A 71 -5.37 -4.36 -25.79
CA LYS A 71 -4.39 -5.20 -26.53
C LYS A 71 -3.41 -6.02 -25.67
N VAL A 72 -3.32 -5.76 -24.36
CA VAL A 72 -2.48 -6.56 -23.43
C VAL A 72 -3.33 -7.53 -22.61
N GLY A 73 -4.51 -7.09 -22.18
CA GLY A 73 -5.38 -7.86 -21.28
C GLY A 73 -5.34 -7.33 -19.85
N ASP A 74 -5.70 -8.18 -18.90
CA ASP A 74 -5.74 -7.79 -17.49
C ASP A 74 -4.36 -7.93 -16.84
N VAL A 75 -3.89 -6.88 -16.18
CA VAL A 75 -2.61 -6.81 -15.48
C VAL A 75 -2.88 -6.56 -14.00
N THR A 76 -2.28 -7.36 -13.13
CA THR A 76 -2.36 -7.18 -11.68
C THR A 76 -1.06 -6.60 -11.18
N VAL A 77 -1.15 -5.51 -10.43
CA VAL A 77 -0.01 -4.83 -9.81
C VAL A 77 -0.21 -4.83 -8.30
N GLN A 78 0.82 -5.25 -7.58
CA GLN A 78 0.87 -5.20 -6.12
C GLN A 78 1.86 -4.13 -5.70
N CYS A 79 1.40 -3.19 -4.87
CA CYS A 79 2.23 -2.14 -4.28
C CYS A 79 2.29 -2.31 -2.77
N GLN A 80 3.46 -2.15 -2.17
CA GLN A 80 3.65 -2.22 -0.73
C GLN A 80 4.69 -1.20 -0.28
N ARG A 81 4.67 -0.82 1.00
CA ARG A 81 5.73 0.01 1.55
C ARG A 81 6.96 -0.81 1.91
N SER A 82 8.14 -0.19 1.84
CA SER A 82 9.42 -0.85 2.15
C SER A 82 9.52 -1.38 3.60
N LEU A 83 8.86 -0.73 4.57
CA LEU A 83 8.81 -1.16 5.97
C LEU A 83 7.38 -1.53 6.41
N TYR A 84 6.60 -2.14 5.49
CA TYR A 84 5.20 -2.54 5.66
C TYR A 84 4.21 -1.39 5.90
N LEU A 85 4.37 -0.65 7.00
CA LEU A 85 3.49 0.45 7.40
C LEU A 85 4.04 1.83 7.05
N VAL A 86 5.35 1.97 6.89
CA VAL A 86 6.04 3.24 6.60
C VAL A 86 7.12 3.05 5.53
N GLY A 87 7.63 4.15 5.01
CA GLY A 87 8.64 4.16 3.94
C GLY A 87 8.05 4.30 2.54
N GLU A 88 8.92 4.30 1.54
CA GLU A 88 8.56 4.48 0.13
C GLU A 88 7.73 3.29 -0.38
N TYR A 89 6.83 3.57 -1.32
CA TYR A 89 6.08 2.53 -2.01
C TYR A 89 6.91 1.92 -3.13
N SER A 90 6.81 0.60 -3.26
CA SER A 90 7.34 -0.15 -4.39
C SER A 90 6.22 -0.99 -4.99
N CYS A 91 6.08 -0.95 -6.32
CA CYS A 91 5.07 -1.69 -7.07
C CYS A 91 5.73 -2.76 -7.94
N GLN A 92 5.09 -3.93 -8.03
CA GLN A 92 5.53 -5.05 -8.85
C GLN A 92 4.34 -5.69 -9.57
N LYS A 93 4.55 -6.17 -10.80
CA LYS A 93 3.55 -6.99 -11.50
C LYS A 93 3.50 -8.36 -10.86
N GLN A 94 2.29 -8.89 -10.66
CA GLN A 94 2.08 -10.29 -10.31
C GLN A 94 1.93 -11.14 -11.56
#